data_AF-X1IRU7-F1
#
_entry.id   AF-X1IRU7-F1
#
_cell.length_a   1.000
_cell.length_b   1.000
_cell.length_c   1.000
_cell.angle_alpha   90.00
_cell.angle_beta   90.00
_cell.angle_gamma   90.00
#
_symmetry.space_group_name_H-M   'P 1'
#
loop_
_entity.id
_entity.type
_entity.pdbx_description
1 polymer ?
#
loop_
_entity_poly.entity_id
_entity_poly.type
_entity_poly.pdbx_seq_one_letter_code
_entity_poly.pdbx_strand_id
1 'polypeptide(L)'
;MELTAVAVTKDRAGKRLSNMILTLERQVSEIIIIDENTDELASEEVREAQDYFGFTLLQSPRQIFNMPYAFNLALVECSTP
;
A
#
# COMPACT_ATOMS: atom_id res chain seq x y z
N MET A 1 20.94 -7.16 2.43
CA MET A 1 19.51 -7.47 2.67
C MET A 1 18.73 -6.35 2.04
N GLU A 2 17.86 -6.66 1.11
CA GLU A 2 16.87 -5.71 0.61
C GLU A 2 15.71 -5.70 1.61
N LEU A 3 15.20 -4.50 1.89
CA LEU A 3 14.08 -4.30 2.82
C LEU A 3 12.85 -3.94 1.99
N THR A 4 11.73 -4.58 2.28
CA THR A 4 10.42 -4.22 1.72
C THR A 4 9.59 -3.57 2.83
N ALA A 5 9.09 -2.36 2.60
CA ALA A 5 8.11 -1.74 3.47
C ALA A 5 6.70 -2.15 3.06
N VAL A 6 5.89 -2.56 4.03
CA VAL A 6 4.48 -2.88 3.82
C VAL A 6 3.64 -1.90 4.63
N ALA A 7 2.71 -1.21 3.97
CA ALA A 7 1.76 -0.32 4.62
C ALA A 7 0.32 -0.63 4.18
N VAL A 8 -0.62 -0.39 5.07
CA VAL A 8 -2.05 -0.55 4.81
C VAL A 8 -2.68 0.83 4.82
N THR A 9 -3.44 1.16 3.78
CA THR A 9 -4.19 2.41 3.68
C THR A 9 -5.69 2.14 3.77
N LYS A 10 -6.37 3.03 4.46
CA LYS A 10 -7.83 3.03 4.64
C LYS A 10 -8.29 4.48 4.80
N ASP A 11 -9.49 4.75 4.31
CA ASP A 11 -10.12 6.06 4.23
C ASP A 11 -9.27 7.06 3.42
N ARG A 12 -9.63 8.36 3.45
CA ARG A 12 -8.94 9.42 2.69
C ARG A 12 -7.58 9.77 3.30
N ALA A 13 -6.59 8.91 3.04
CA ALA A 13 -5.24 9.02 3.57
C ALA A 13 -4.24 9.68 2.60
N GLY A 14 -4.67 10.15 1.41
CA GLY A 14 -3.78 10.57 0.31
C GLY A 14 -2.57 11.43 0.74
N LYS A 15 -2.81 12.55 1.45
CA LYS A 15 -1.70 13.43 1.93
C LYS A 15 -0.73 12.74 2.91
N ARG A 16 -1.23 11.83 3.76
CA ARG A 16 -0.40 11.09 4.72
C ARG A 16 0.38 9.99 4.00
N LEU A 17 -0.24 9.34 3.02
CA LEU A 17 0.36 8.32 2.19
C LEU A 17 1.57 8.86 1.42
N SER A 18 1.43 9.99 0.72
CA SER A 18 2.53 10.59 -0.05
C SER A 18 3.74 10.94 0.82
N ASN A 19 3.51 11.53 2.00
CA ASN A 19 4.60 11.87 2.93
C ASN A 19 5.32 10.62 3.47
N MET A 20 4.57 9.56 3.75
CA MET A 20 5.12 8.28 4.19
C MET A 20 5.98 7.65 3.08
N ILE A 21 5.50 7.63 1.84
CA ILE A 21 6.24 7.09 0.68
C ILE A 21 7.56 7.84 0.48
N LEU A 22 7.54 9.18 0.46
CA LEU A 22 8.74 10.01 0.34
C LEU A 22 9.77 9.77 1.47
N THR A 23 9.30 9.33 2.63
CA THR A 23 10.17 8.99 3.75
C THR A 23 10.78 7.60 3.59
N LEU A 24 9.97 6.63 3.13
CA LEU A 24 10.35 5.24 2.98
C LEU A 24 11.23 4.97 1.76
N GLU A 25 11.01 5.67 0.64
CA GLU A 25 11.73 5.46 -0.64
C GLU A 25 13.27 5.58 -0.50
N ARG A 26 13.74 6.26 0.54
CA ARG A 26 15.18 6.46 0.84
C ARG A 26 15.78 5.35 1.70
N GLN A 27 14.96 4.45 2.23
CA GLN A 27 15.32 3.48 3.27
C GLN A 27 15.05 2.04 2.87
N VAL A 28 14.15 1.81 1.91
CA VAL A 28 13.71 0.47 1.49
C VAL A 28 13.86 0.29 -0.01
N SER A 29 14.00 -0.96 -0.45
CA SER A 29 14.10 -1.32 -1.86
C SER A 29 12.75 -1.36 -2.55
N GLU A 30 11.69 -1.63 -1.79
CA GLU A 30 10.34 -1.83 -2.30
C GLU A 30 9.32 -1.30 -1.28
N ILE A 31 8.23 -0.73 -1.80
CA ILE A 31 7.07 -0.33 -1.01
C ILE A 31 5.85 -1.07 -1.56
N ILE A 32 5.15 -1.79 -0.68
CA ILE A 32 3.87 -2.42 -0.96
C ILE A 32 2.80 -1.69 -0.16
N ILE A 33 1.81 -1.14 -0.86
CA ILE A 33 0.63 -0.51 -0.29
C ILE A 33 -0.55 -1.46 -0.46
N ILE A 34 -1.22 -1.79 0.63
CA ILE A 34 -2.47 -2.54 0.61
C ILE A 34 -3.63 -1.57 0.79
N ASP A 35 -4.47 -1.44 -0.23
CA ASP A 35 -5.67 -0.62 -0.22
C ASP A 35 -6.87 -1.39 0.35
N GLU A 36 -7.34 -0.94 1.51
CA GLU A 36 -8.56 -1.41 2.16
C GLU A 36 -9.66 -0.32 2.18
N ASN A 37 -9.58 0.66 1.27
CA ASN A 37 -10.64 1.62 1.07
C ASN A 37 -11.94 0.95 0.61
N THR A 38 -13.05 1.41 1.20
CA THR A 38 -14.39 1.13 0.70
C THR A 38 -14.97 2.28 -0.13
N ASP A 39 -14.35 3.47 -0.06
CA ASP A 39 -14.69 4.65 -0.87
C ASP A 39 -13.87 4.63 -2.16
N GLU A 40 -14.54 4.56 -3.31
CA GLU A 40 -13.91 4.51 -4.63
C GLU A 40 -13.04 5.74 -4.91
N LEU A 41 -13.45 6.92 -4.40
CA LEU A 41 -12.65 8.14 -4.53
C LEU A 41 -11.33 8.04 -3.77
N ALA A 42 -11.34 7.41 -2.59
CA ALA A 42 -10.13 7.21 -1.80
C ALA A 42 -9.21 6.17 -2.46
N SER A 43 -9.75 5.12 -3.06
CA SER A 43 -8.97 4.17 -3.88
C SER A 43 -8.34 4.84 -5.09
N GLU A 44 -9.05 5.75 -5.77
CA GLU A 44 -8.51 6.48 -6.91
C GLU A 44 -7.34 7.40 -6.50
N GLU A 45 -7.43 8.10 -5.37
CA GLU A 45 -6.31 8.88 -4.81
C GLU A 45 -5.06 8.01 -4.56
N VAL A 46 -5.25 6.75 -4.14
CA VAL A 46 -4.14 5.80 -3.92
C VAL A 46 -3.55 5.34 -5.26
N ARG A 47 -4.37 5.12 -6.29
CA ARG A 47 -3.89 4.79 -7.65
C ARG A 47 -3.13 5.94 -8.29
N GLU A 48 -3.61 7.17 -8.16
CA GLU A 48 -2.86 8.36 -8.61
C GLU A 48 -1.49 8.45 -7.93
N ALA A 49 -1.42 8.17 -6.62
CA ALA A 49 -0.16 8.09 -5.91
C ALA A 49 0.72 6.93 -6.40
N GLN A 50 0.12 5.79 -6.74
CA GLN A 50 0.83 4.64 -7.32
C GLN A 50 1.52 5.03 -8.63
N ASP A 51 0.79 5.67 -9.53
CA ASP A 51 1.30 6.12 -10.83
C ASP A 51 2.44 7.13 -10.67
N TYR A 52 2.36 7.99 -9.64
CA TYR A 52 3.38 9.00 -9.38
C TYR A 52 4.66 8.43 -8.74
N PHE A 53 4.52 7.55 -7.74
CA PHE A 53 5.64 7.07 -6.93
C PHE A 53 6.18 5.68 -7.34
N GLY A 54 5.41 4.90 -8.10
CA GLY A 54 5.83 3.59 -8.60
C GLY A 54 5.89 2.48 -7.56
N PHE A 55 5.02 2.48 -6.55
CA PHE A 55 4.93 1.40 -5.56
C PHE A 55 4.02 0.25 -6.02
N THR A 56 4.15 -0.91 -5.37
CA THR A 56 3.26 -2.06 -5.60
C THR A 56 1.95 -1.83 -4.85
N LEU A 57 0.82 -1.85 -5.55
CA LEU A 57 -0.52 -1.68 -4.96
C LEU A 57 -1.27 -3.01 -4.97
N LEU A 58 -1.69 -3.46 -3.79
CA LEU A 58 -2.54 -4.64 -3.61
C LEU A 58 -3.92 -4.17 -3.13
N GLN A 59 -4.99 -4.69 -3.72
CA GLN A 59 -6.35 -4.38 -3.28
C GLN A 59 -6.91 -5.54 -2.47
N SER A 60 -7.39 -5.25 -1.26
CA SER A 60 -8.05 -6.27 -0.46
C SER A 60 -9.43 -6.58 -1.03
N PRO A 61 -9.76 -7.86 -1.35
CA PRO A 61 -11.09 -8.23 -1.83
C PRO A 61 -12.18 -8.11 -0.75
N ARG A 62 -11.82 -7.77 0.49
CA ARG A 62 -12.75 -7.72 1.62
C ARG A 62 -13.31 -6.32 1.80
N GLN A 63 -14.64 -6.21 1.89
CA GLN A 63 -15.34 -4.97 2.26
C GLN A 63 -15.23 -4.61 3.75
N ILE A 64 -14.47 -5.38 4.54
CA ILE A 64 -14.29 -5.19 5.97
C ILE A 64 -12.78 -5.14 6.25
N PHE A 65 -12.37 -4.09 6.93
CA PHE A 65 -10.97 -3.88 7.31
C PHE A 65 -10.39 -5.05 8.10
N ASN A 66 -9.28 -5.63 7.64
CA ASN A 66 -8.65 -6.80 8.26
C ASN A 66 -7.12 -6.75 8.13
N MET A 67 -6.46 -6.08 9.08
CA MET A 67 -5.00 -5.94 9.13
C MET A 67 -4.22 -7.27 9.04
N PRO A 68 -4.57 -8.34 9.78
CA PRO A 68 -3.89 -9.61 9.64
C PRO A 68 -3.96 -10.19 8.21
N TYR A 69 -5.12 -10.09 7.57
CA TYR A 69 -5.28 -10.54 6.19
C TYR A 69 -4.47 -9.69 5.21
N ALA A 70 -4.50 -8.36 5.36
CA ALA A 70 -3.72 -7.42 4.56
C ALA A 70 -2.22 -7.74 4.61
N PHE A 71 -1.66 -7.95 5.81
CA PHE A 71 -0.24 -8.33 5.92
C PHE A 71 0.07 -9.70 5.34
N ASN A 72 -0.83 -10.68 5.49
CA ASN A 72 -0.66 -11.98 4.84
C ASN A 72 -0.64 -11.84 3.31
N LEU A 73 -1.43 -10.93 2.72
CA LEU A 73 -1.42 -10.66 1.28
C LEU A 73 -0.04 -10.14 0.84
N ALA A 74 0.54 -9.18 1.58
CA ALA A 74 1.88 -8.69 1.28
C ALA A 74 2.99 -9.74 1.51
N LEU A 75 2.87 -10.61 2.52
CA LEU A 75 3.84 -11.70 2.71
C LEU A 75 3.85 -12.68 1.53
N VAL A 76 2.68 -12.95 0.94
CA VAL A 76 2.56 -13.74 -0.28
C VAL A 76 3.19 -13.00 -1.46
N GLU A 77 2.92 -11.70 -1.62
CA GLU A 77 3.52 -10.87 -2.67
C GLU A 77 5.06 -10.87 -2.60
N CYS A 78 5.63 -10.63 -1.42
CA CYS A 78 7.08 -10.70 -1.19
C CYS A 78 7.71 -12.06 -1.48
N SER A 79 6.90 -13.12 -1.55
CA SER A 79 7.35 -14.49 -1.85
C SER A 79 7.22 -14.85 -3.34
N THR A 80 6.65 -13.96 -4.15
CA THR A 80 6.50 -14.13 -5.59
C THR A 80 7.79 -13.64 -6.28
N PRO A 81 8.50 -14.49 -7.05
CA PRO A 81 9.75 -14.11 -7.71
C PRO A 81 9.61 -13.02 -8.78
#